data_AF-A0A543D0H8-F1
#
_entry.id   AF-A0A543D0H8-F1
#
_cell.length_a   1.000
_cell.length_b   1.000
_cell.length_c   1.000
_cell.angle_alpha   90.00
_cell.angle_beta   90.00
_cell.angle_gamma   90.00
#
_symmetry.space_group_name_H-M   'P 1'
#
loop_
_entity.id
_entity.type
_entity.pdbx_description
1 polymer ?
#
loop_
_entity_poly.entity_id
_entity_poly.type
_entity_poly.pdbx_seq_one_letter_code
_entity_poly.pdbx_strand_id
1 'polypeptide(L)'
;MRSHRTLVIGTLLGLVVVVAAGSQGSARFTGLRWNPGGAEPAPPPTHPPGPAQPPPTRAPAVPGSGGAVDVSTILLWIAIAVAAVLVAVLLWRWLARRPPRATSGVPATGPLPAPPHEPAAEPEPEPEPEPEPEPPVLRRGVEEALRLLEHEHEPGDAVMQAWLGLQRTAEDSGIVRGAAETPTEFTSRIMRRVFADDRAIATLLALYLRVRFGDHPVTAADVERAREALAGLARTWDDGASPRPVP
;
A
#
# COMPACT_ATOMS: atom_id res chain seq x y z
N MET A 1 28.60 3.98 6.84
CA MET A 1 28.87 2.76 6.03
C MET A 1 27.61 2.01 5.55
N ARG A 2 26.47 2.03 6.26
CA ARG A 2 25.23 1.36 5.82
C ARG A 2 24.53 2.06 4.64
N SER A 3 24.54 3.39 4.61
CA SER A 3 23.99 4.21 3.52
C SER A 3 24.70 4.00 2.18
N HIS A 4 26.03 3.80 2.21
CA HIS A 4 26.78 3.49 0.99
C HIS A 4 26.41 2.13 0.39
N ARG A 5 26.05 1.15 1.22
CA ARG A 5 25.66 -0.18 0.73
C ARG A 5 24.26 -0.18 0.12
N THR A 6 23.30 0.55 0.70
CA THR A 6 21.95 0.69 0.14
C THR A 6 21.96 1.49 -1.16
N LEU A 7 22.81 2.52 -1.24
CA LEU A 7 22.96 3.32 -2.46
C LEU A 7 23.60 2.49 -3.58
N VAL A 8 24.66 1.72 -3.28
CA VAL A 8 25.28 0.80 -4.26
C VAL A 8 24.31 -0.27 -4.75
N ILE A 9 23.49 -0.84 -3.86
CA ILE A 9 22.48 -1.85 -4.23
C ILE A 9 21.39 -1.21 -5.11
N GLY A 10 20.91 -0.01 -4.76
CA GLY A 10 19.93 0.72 -5.57
C GLY A 10 20.47 1.07 -6.96
N THR A 11 21.72 1.50 -7.06
CA THR A 11 22.37 1.80 -8.33
C THR A 11 22.57 0.55 -9.19
N LEU A 12 22.98 -0.58 -8.59
CA LEU A 12 23.09 -1.86 -9.30
C LEU A 12 21.73 -2.34 -9.81
N LEU A 13 20.68 -2.23 -8.99
CA LEU A 13 19.33 -2.61 -9.39
C LEU A 13 18.81 -1.74 -10.54
N GLY A 14 19.02 -0.42 -10.46
CA GLY A 14 18.69 0.52 -11.52
C GLY A 14 19.44 0.21 -12.81
N LEU A 15 20.74 -0.11 -12.73
CA LEU A 15 21.54 -0.49 -13.90
C LEU A 15 21.01 -1.77 -14.55
N VAL A 16 20.62 -2.78 -13.77
CA VAL A 16 20.02 -4.02 -14.28
C VAL A 16 18.70 -3.75 -15.01
N VAL A 17 17.84 -2.89 -14.46
CA VAL A 17 16.57 -2.50 -15.10
C VAL A 17 16.82 -1.76 -16.42
N VAL A 18 17.79 -0.85 -16.45
CA VAL A 18 18.15 -0.11 -17.67
C VAL A 18 18.73 -1.04 -18.74
N VAL A 19 19.59 -1.99 -18.38
CA VAL A 19 20.14 -2.97 -19.31
C VAL A 19 19.05 -3.92 -19.83
N ALA A 20 18.11 -4.33 -18.98
CA ALA A 20 16.96 -5.16 -19.37
C ALA A 20 15.94 -4.42 -20.25
N ALA A 21 15.79 -3.10 -20.08
CA ALA A 21 14.98 -2.28 -20.96
C ALA A 21 15.68 -2.03 -22.31
N GLY A 22 17.01 -1.85 -22.30
CA GLY A 22 17.81 -1.65 -23.50
C GLY A 22 17.98 -2.89 -24.39
N SER A 23 17.85 -4.10 -23.83
CA SER A 23 17.91 -5.36 -24.58
C SER A 23 16.60 -5.72 -25.28
N GLN A 24 15.49 -5.03 -24.97
CA GLN A 24 14.21 -5.21 -25.64
C GLN A 24 14.24 -4.38 -26.93
N GLY A 25 14.66 -5.02 -28.02
CA GLY A 25 14.74 -4.42 -29.36
C GLY A 25 13.47 -3.67 -29.74
N SER A 26 13.65 -2.60 -30.54
CA SER A 26 12.60 -1.65 -30.90
C SER A 26 11.33 -2.34 -31.39
N ALA A 27 10.24 -2.24 -30.62
CA ALA A 27 8.93 -2.71 -31.04
C ALA A 27 8.45 -1.86 -32.23
N ARG A 28 8.43 -2.44 -33.43
CA ARG A 28 7.84 -1.79 -34.61
C ARG A 28 6.34 -2.06 -34.59
N PHE A 29 5.58 -1.04 -34.21
CA PHE A 29 4.13 -1.06 -34.23
C PHE A 29 3.65 -1.04 -35.69
N THR A 30 3.27 -2.19 -36.23
CA THR A 30 2.50 -2.21 -37.49
C THR A 30 1.06 -1.90 -37.12
N GLY A 31 0.58 -0.72 -37.52
CA GLY A 31 -0.69 -0.12 -37.06
C GLY A 31 -1.91 -1.05 -37.02
N LEU A 32 -2.90 -0.65 -36.23
CA LEU A 32 -4.13 -1.40 -35.95
C LEU A 32 -4.91 -1.66 -37.24
N ARG A 33 -4.97 -2.93 -37.70
CA ARG A 33 -5.79 -3.32 -38.85
C ARG A 33 -7.21 -3.61 -38.39
N TRP A 34 -8.09 -2.63 -38.53
CA TRP A 34 -9.53 -2.79 -38.34
C TRP A 34 -10.16 -3.37 -39.62
N ASN A 35 -10.81 -4.54 -39.52
CA ASN A 35 -11.58 -5.14 -40.62
C ASN A 35 -13.07 -5.22 -40.23
N PRO A 36 -13.88 -4.19 -40.54
CA PRO A 36 -15.30 -4.19 -40.24
C PRO A 36 -16.04 -4.92 -41.37
N GLY A 37 -16.08 -6.24 -41.26
CA GLY A 37 -16.83 -7.07 -42.19
C GLY A 37 -16.26 -8.47 -42.23
N GLY A 38 -17.03 -9.43 -41.72
CA GLY A 38 -16.82 -10.84 -42.02
C GLY A 38 -17.12 -11.11 -43.49
N ALA A 39 -16.27 -10.58 -44.39
CA ALA A 39 -16.29 -10.95 -45.78
C ALA A 39 -15.72 -12.37 -45.89
N GLU A 40 -16.58 -13.29 -46.29
CA GLU A 40 -16.20 -14.61 -46.77
C GLU A 40 -15.06 -14.47 -47.81
N PRO A 41 -14.03 -15.34 -47.79
CA PRO A 41 -12.90 -15.20 -48.69
C PRO A 41 -13.39 -15.17 -50.14
N ALA A 42 -13.20 -14.05 -50.84
CA ALA A 42 -13.45 -13.99 -52.27
C ALA A 42 -12.58 -15.07 -52.96
N PRO A 43 -13.15 -15.90 -53.85
CA PRO A 43 -12.37 -16.88 -54.58
C PRO A 43 -11.26 -16.15 -55.36
N PRO A 44 -10.05 -16.73 -55.42
CA PRO A 44 -8.93 -16.08 -56.08
C PRO A 44 -9.28 -15.78 -57.55
N PRO A 45 -8.91 -14.60 -58.08
CA PRO A 45 -9.10 -14.32 -59.49
C PRO A 45 -8.34 -15.37 -60.31
N THR A 46 -9.05 -16.03 -61.22
CA THR A 46 -8.42 -16.94 -62.17
C THR A 46 -7.64 -16.09 -63.16
N HIS A 47 -6.34 -15.96 -62.93
CA HIS A 47 -5.44 -15.36 -63.91
C HIS A 47 -5.30 -16.33 -65.10
N PRO A 48 -5.39 -15.86 -66.36
CA PRO A 48 -5.03 -16.69 -67.51
C PRO A 48 -3.56 -17.12 -67.38
N PRO A 49 -3.16 -18.31 -67.86
CA PRO A 49 -1.79 -18.77 -67.75
C PRO A 49 -0.84 -17.81 -68.49
N GLY A 50 -0.13 -16.98 -67.72
CA GLY A 50 1.00 -16.20 -68.20
C GLY A 50 2.21 -17.11 -68.44
N PRO A 51 3.14 -16.72 -69.33
CA PRO A 51 4.29 -17.56 -69.68
C PRO A 51 5.11 -17.93 -68.44
N ALA A 52 5.56 -19.19 -68.39
CA ALA A 52 6.25 -19.78 -67.27
C ALA A 52 7.45 -18.92 -66.81
N GLN A 53 7.39 -18.43 -65.57
CA GLN A 53 8.54 -17.78 -64.94
C GLN A 53 9.62 -18.84 -64.65
N PRO A 54 10.91 -18.53 -64.88
CA PRO A 54 12.00 -19.42 -64.51
C PRO A 54 12.01 -19.68 -62.99
N PRO A 55 12.50 -20.84 -62.54
CA PRO A 55 12.46 -21.21 -61.13
C PRO A 55 13.17 -20.16 -60.26
N PRO A 56 12.62 -19.80 -59.09
CA PRO A 56 13.24 -18.81 -58.23
C PRO A 56 14.61 -19.32 -57.77
N THR A 57 15.65 -18.53 -58.03
CA THR A 57 16.95 -18.68 -57.38
C THR A 57 16.73 -18.65 -55.87
N ARG A 58 17.06 -19.75 -55.17
CA ARG A 58 17.03 -19.80 -53.70
C ARG A 58 17.90 -18.67 -53.15
N ALA A 59 17.27 -17.61 -52.65
CA ALA A 59 17.92 -16.69 -51.74
C ALA A 59 18.32 -17.47 -50.47
N PRO A 60 19.49 -17.20 -49.86
CA PRO A 60 19.84 -17.82 -48.59
C PRO A 60 18.73 -17.50 -47.58
N ALA A 61 18.23 -18.55 -46.92
CA ALA A 61 17.25 -18.38 -45.84
C ALA A 61 17.91 -17.52 -44.75
N VAL A 62 17.47 -16.27 -44.64
CA VAL A 62 17.78 -15.45 -43.47
C VAL A 62 17.14 -16.19 -42.29
N PRO A 63 17.91 -16.69 -41.30
CA PRO A 63 17.31 -17.33 -40.15
C PRO A 63 16.37 -16.31 -39.52
N GLY A 64 15.07 -16.64 -39.52
CA GLY A 64 14.06 -15.80 -38.93
C GLY A 64 14.39 -15.62 -37.45
N SER A 65 14.96 -14.47 -37.10
CA SER A 65 15.05 -13.99 -35.72
C SER A 65 13.67 -13.51 -35.25
N GLY A 66 12.68 -14.39 -35.39
CA GLY A 66 11.44 -14.33 -34.63
C GLY A 66 11.75 -14.91 -33.26
N GLY A 67 12.36 -14.11 -32.39
CA GLY A 67 12.52 -14.46 -30.99
C GLY A 67 11.13 -14.60 -30.37
N ALA A 68 10.57 -15.80 -30.41
CA ALA A 68 9.47 -16.16 -29.54
C ALA A 68 9.98 -15.88 -28.12
N VAL A 69 9.46 -14.82 -27.50
CA VAL A 69 9.84 -14.47 -26.14
C VAL A 69 9.38 -15.63 -25.28
N ASP A 70 10.33 -16.45 -24.87
CA ASP A 70 10.06 -17.67 -24.16
C ASP A 70 9.43 -17.29 -22.81
N VAL A 71 8.14 -17.55 -22.68
CA VAL A 71 7.35 -17.22 -21.48
C VAL A 71 8.00 -17.84 -20.24
N SER A 72 8.68 -18.98 -20.39
CA SER A 72 9.46 -19.59 -19.30
C SER A 72 10.60 -18.70 -18.80
N THR A 73 11.25 -17.94 -19.69
CA THR A 73 12.32 -17.00 -19.35
C THR A 73 11.76 -15.78 -18.64
N ILE A 74 10.61 -15.25 -19.07
CA ILE A 74 9.92 -14.16 -18.36
C ILE A 74 9.53 -14.61 -16.95
N LEU A 75 8.92 -15.80 -16.82
CA LEU A 75 8.50 -16.34 -15.53
C LEU A 75 9.69 -16.58 -14.60
N LEU A 76 10.83 -17.03 -15.12
CA LEU A 76 12.06 -17.17 -14.34
C LEU A 76 12.54 -15.83 -13.77
N TRP A 77 12.56 -14.76 -14.57
CA TRP A 77 12.95 -13.43 -14.10
C TRP A 77 11.96 -12.85 -13.07
N ILE A 78 10.66 -13.08 -13.26
CA ILE A 78 9.64 -12.70 -12.26
C ILE A 78 9.88 -13.47 -10.95
N ALA A 79 10.13 -14.78 -11.02
CA ALA A 79 10.41 -15.60 -9.84
C ALA A 79 11.67 -15.12 -9.10
N ILE A 80 12.73 -14.77 -9.82
CA ILE A 80 13.96 -14.20 -9.23
C ILE A 80 13.67 -12.85 -8.56
N ALA A 81 12.89 -11.97 -9.20
CA ALA A 81 12.52 -10.68 -8.63
C ALA A 81 11.69 -10.85 -7.34
N VAL A 82 10.71 -11.76 -7.33
CA VAL A 82 9.90 -12.08 -6.15
C VAL A 82 10.77 -12.65 -5.03
N ALA A 83 11.68 -13.57 -5.34
CA ALA A 83 12.62 -14.13 -4.37
C ALA A 83 13.53 -13.06 -3.76
N ALA A 84 14.04 -12.14 -4.58
CA ALA A 84 14.88 -11.03 -4.11
C ALA A 84 14.11 -10.09 -3.17
N VAL A 85 12.85 -9.76 -3.49
CA VAL A 85 11.97 -8.95 -2.64
C VAL A 85 11.69 -9.66 -1.32
N LEU A 86 11.38 -10.97 -1.35
CA LEU A 86 11.16 -11.76 -0.13
C LEU A 86 12.41 -11.77 0.76
N VAL A 87 13.59 -11.98 0.19
CA VAL A 87 14.86 -11.93 0.94
C VAL A 87 15.10 -10.55 1.54
N ALA A 88 14.83 -9.48 0.81
CA ALA A 88 14.95 -8.11 1.30
C ALA A 88 13.97 -7.82 2.46
N VAL A 89 12.71 -8.25 2.35
CA VAL A 89 11.71 -8.12 3.41
C VAL A 89 12.09 -8.94 4.64
N LEU A 90 12.58 -10.17 4.46
CA LEU A 90 13.04 -11.02 5.57
C LEU A 90 14.27 -10.44 6.25
N LEU A 91 15.23 -9.90 5.50
CA LEU A 91 16.39 -9.18 6.02
C LEU A 91 15.97 -7.93 6.77
N TRP A 92 15.04 -7.14 6.22
CA TRP A 92 14.52 -5.95 6.87
C TRP A 92 13.77 -6.29 8.15
N ARG A 93 12.90 -7.30 8.13
CA ARG A 93 12.25 -7.81 9.34
C ARG A 93 13.26 -8.34 10.34
N TRP A 94 14.30 -9.05 9.93
CA TRP A 94 15.34 -9.52 10.84
C TRP A 94 16.12 -8.37 11.45
N LEU A 95 16.44 -7.32 10.67
CA LEU A 95 17.10 -6.10 11.16
C LEU A 95 16.20 -5.26 12.07
N ALA A 96 14.91 -5.16 11.75
CA ALA A 96 13.91 -4.43 12.54
C ALA A 96 13.49 -5.19 13.81
N ARG A 97 13.55 -6.53 13.77
CA ARG A 97 13.40 -7.40 14.94
C ARG A 97 14.67 -7.49 15.78
N ARG A 98 15.81 -6.94 15.32
CA ARG A 98 16.88 -6.68 16.27
C ARG A 98 16.32 -5.60 17.18
N PRO A 99 16.06 -5.88 18.47
CA PRO A 99 15.78 -4.79 19.38
C PRO A 99 16.90 -3.78 19.17
N PRO A 100 16.62 -2.46 19.13
CA PRO A 100 17.69 -1.50 19.34
C PRO A 100 18.40 -2.02 20.58
N ARG A 101 19.64 -2.48 20.42
CA ARG A 101 20.43 -2.89 21.58
C ARG A 101 20.37 -1.64 22.42
N ALA A 102 19.66 -1.71 23.54
CA ALA A 102 19.75 -0.73 24.58
C ALA A 102 21.25 -0.64 24.81
N THR A 103 21.85 0.45 24.35
CA THR A 103 23.24 0.77 24.63
C THR A 103 23.25 1.24 26.08
N SER A 104 22.96 0.30 26.96
CA SER A 104 22.94 0.42 28.41
C SER A 104 23.63 -0.83 28.90
N GLY A 105 24.96 -0.74 28.99
CA GLY A 105 25.80 -1.85 29.39
C GLY A 105 27.20 -1.80 28.79
N VAL A 106 27.92 -0.69 28.93
CA VAL A 106 29.37 -0.80 29.13
C VAL A 106 29.59 -0.82 30.64
N PRO A 107 29.87 -1.96 31.27
CA PRO A 107 30.47 -1.96 32.59
C PRO A 107 31.89 -1.41 32.42
N ALA A 108 32.10 -0.16 32.83
CA ALA A 108 33.42 0.42 32.99
C ALA A 108 34.13 -0.30 34.15
N THR A 109 34.88 -1.35 33.83
CA THR A 109 35.93 -1.86 34.71
C THR A 109 37.20 -2.00 33.90
N GLY A 110 38.11 -1.04 34.06
CA GLY A 110 39.42 -0.98 33.41
C GLY A 110 39.76 0.43 32.91
N PRO A 111 40.83 1.09 33.40
CA PRO A 111 41.22 2.41 32.91
C PRO A 111 41.73 2.31 31.46
N LEU A 112 40.96 2.82 30.50
CA LEU A 112 41.46 3.14 29.16
C LEU A 112 41.71 4.65 29.06
N PRO A 113 42.75 5.10 28.33
CA PRO A 113 43.09 6.51 28.21
C PRO A 113 41.98 7.29 27.48
N ALA A 114 41.70 8.51 27.95
CA ALA A 114 40.66 9.37 27.42
C ALA A 114 40.89 9.69 25.91
N PRO A 115 39.87 9.56 25.05
CA PRO A 115 39.91 10.17 23.72
C PRO A 115 39.79 11.71 23.83
N PRO A 116 40.36 12.47 22.87
CA PRO A 116 40.36 13.93 22.90
C PRO A 116 38.94 14.50 22.91
N HIS A 117 38.74 15.55 23.71
CA HIS A 117 37.47 16.25 23.92
C HIS A 117 36.81 16.67 22.60
N GLU A 118 35.73 15.98 22.21
CA GLU A 118 34.72 16.56 21.34
C GLU A 118 33.85 17.50 22.20
N PRO A 119 33.54 18.72 21.76
CA PRO A 119 32.65 19.62 22.50
C PRO A 119 31.31 18.91 22.68
N ALA A 120 30.86 18.86 23.94
CA ALA A 120 29.60 18.23 24.32
C ALA A 120 28.47 18.74 23.45
N ALA A 121 27.86 17.83 22.68
CA ALA A 121 26.60 18.10 22.01
C ALA A 121 25.61 18.60 23.07
N GLU A 122 24.95 19.71 22.77
CA GLU A 122 23.86 20.23 23.59
C GLU A 122 22.84 19.09 23.81
N PRO A 123 22.31 18.91 25.03
CA PRO A 123 21.32 17.88 25.29
C PRO A 123 20.14 18.11 24.34
N GLU A 124 19.81 17.10 23.53
CA GLU A 124 18.62 17.14 22.69
C GLU A 124 17.41 17.45 23.59
N PRO A 125 16.56 18.42 23.22
CA PRO A 125 15.40 18.79 24.04
C PRO A 125 14.52 17.56 24.24
N GLU A 126 14.09 17.35 25.49
CA GLU A 126 13.12 16.30 25.81
C GLU A 126 11.88 16.48 24.92
N PRO A 127 11.37 15.40 24.29
CA PRO A 127 10.24 15.52 23.39
C PRO A 127 9.02 16.03 24.17
N GLU A 128 8.44 17.13 23.71
CA GLU A 128 7.20 17.66 24.27
C GLU A 128 6.10 16.59 24.20
N PRO A 129 5.28 16.44 25.26
CA PRO A 129 4.19 15.48 25.26
C PRO A 129 3.19 15.82 24.13
N GLU A 130 2.80 14.81 23.35
CA GLU A 130 1.77 14.98 22.33
C GLU A 130 0.47 15.52 22.96
N PRO A 131 -0.25 16.43 22.30
CA PRO A 131 -1.53 16.91 22.80
C PRO A 131 -2.54 15.77 22.92
N GLU A 132 -3.38 15.84 23.95
CA GLU A 132 -4.52 14.92 24.11
C GLU A 132 -5.61 15.23 23.08
N PRO A 133 -6.26 14.21 22.50
CA PRO A 133 -7.29 14.43 21.48
C PRO A 133 -8.53 15.05 22.13
N GLU A 134 -9.12 16.06 21.50
CA GLU A 134 -10.32 16.73 22.03
C GLU A 134 -11.56 15.80 22.03
N PRO A 135 -12.02 15.28 23.19
CA PRO A 135 -13.12 14.30 23.22
C PRO A 135 -14.45 14.81 22.64
N PRO A 136 -14.85 16.11 22.82
CA PRO A 136 -16.08 16.63 22.24
C PRO A 136 -16.12 16.59 20.72
N VAL A 137 -14.98 16.78 20.05
CA VAL A 137 -14.88 16.76 18.58
C VAL A 137 -15.16 15.34 18.08
N LEU A 138 -14.46 14.35 18.65
CA LEU A 138 -14.61 12.94 18.27
C LEU A 138 -16.02 12.41 18.53
N ARG A 139 -16.66 12.83 19.63
CA ARG A 139 -18.06 12.48 19.92
C ARG A 139 -19.02 12.99 18.85
N ARG A 140 -18.90 14.26 18.44
CA ARG A 140 -19.72 14.83 17.37
C ARG A 140 -19.54 14.06 16.07
N GLY A 141 -18.31 13.63 15.76
CA GLY A 141 -18.04 12.81 14.57
C GLY A 141 -18.73 11.44 14.61
N VAL A 142 -18.78 10.77 15.77
CA VAL A 142 -19.52 9.51 15.93
C VAL A 142 -21.03 9.72 15.76
N GLU A 143 -21.58 10.77 16.34
CA GLU A 143 -23.00 11.14 16.18
C GLU A 143 -23.36 11.50 14.74
N GLU A 144 -22.45 12.17 14.02
CA GLU A 144 -22.61 12.47 12.60
C GLU A 144 -22.51 11.22 11.73
N ALA A 145 -21.55 10.32 12.01
CA ALA A 145 -21.43 9.04 11.33
C ALA A 145 -22.68 8.17 11.51
N LEU A 146 -23.29 8.15 12.70
CA LEU A 146 -24.58 7.47 12.93
C LEU A 146 -25.69 8.05 12.05
N ARG A 147 -25.80 9.39 11.99
CA ARG A 147 -26.79 10.06 11.14
C ARG A 147 -26.57 9.73 9.66
N LEU A 148 -25.32 9.65 9.19
CA LEU A 148 -25.03 9.27 7.79
C LEU A 148 -25.52 7.86 7.45
N LEU A 149 -25.48 6.91 8.41
CA LEU A 149 -26.00 5.55 8.22
C LEU A 149 -27.54 5.46 8.29
N GLU A 150 -28.24 6.52 8.70
CA GLU A 150 -29.71 6.59 8.74
C GLU A 150 -30.30 7.16 7.44
N HIS A 151 -29.51 7.91 6.66
CA HIS A 151 -29.96 8.47 5.40
C HIS A 151 -30.04 7.38 4.31
N GLU A 152 -30.95 7.54 3.34
CA GLU A 152 -31.06 6.63 2.20
C GLU A 152 -29.84 6.78 1.27
N HIS A 153 -28.83 5.95 1.51
CA HIS A 153 -27.64 5.77 0.67
C HIS A 153 -27.50 4.32 0.20
N GLU A 154 -26.74 4.11 -0.87
CA GLU A 154 -26.25 2.77 -1.20
C GLU A 154 -25.39 2.25 -0.02
N PRO A 155 -25.53 0.97 0.39
CA PRO A 155 -24.88 0.45 1.60
C PRO A 155 -23.37 0.68 1.68
N GLY A 156 -22.65 0.51 0.56
CA GLY A 156 -21.22 0.78 0.50
C GLY A 156 -20.89 2.25 0.69
N ASP A 157 -21.61 3.15 0.00
CA ASP A 157 -21.44 4.59 0.15
C ASP A 157 -21.72 5.05 1.59
N ALA A 158 -22.78 4.57 2.23
CA ALA A 158 -23.11 4.90 3.62
C ALA A 158 -21.94 4.59 4.57
N VAL A 159 -21.39 3.38 4.48
CA VAL A 159 -20.24 2.94 5.30
C VAL A 159 -18.98 3.74 4.98
N MET A 160 -18.74 4.03 3.70
CA MET A 160 -17.58 4.83 3.28
C MET A 160 -17.67 6.26 3.80
N GLN A 161 -18.81 6.93 3.66
CA GLN A 161 -19.02 8.29 4.17
C GLN A 161 -18.91 8.35 5.69
N ALA A 162 -19.48 7.37 6.40
CA ALA A 162 -19.36 7.29 7.86
C ALA A 162 -17.89 7.21 8.30
N TRP A 163 -17.08 6.34 7.67
CA TRP A 163 -15.65 6.24 7.99
C TRP A 163 -14.86 7.51 7.63
N LEU A 164 -15.13 8.10 6.45
CA LEU A 164 -14.45 9.34 6.04
C LEU A 164 -14.82 10.52 6.97
N GLY A 165 -16.04 10.56 7.48
CA GLY A 165 -16.47 11.49 8.53
C GLY A 165 -15.62 11.33 9.80
N LEU A 166 -15.48 10.11 10.31
CA LEU A 166 -14.62 9.82 11.47
C LEU A 166 -13.16 10.21 11.22
N GLN A 167 -12.63 9.96 10.02
CA GLN A 167 -11.27 10.36 9.68
C GLN A 167 -11.09 11.87 9.74
N ARG A 168 -12.02 12.63 9.16
CA ARG A 168 -11.99 14.10 9.22
C ARG A 168 -12.06 14.59 10.67
N THR A 169 -12.95 14.01 11.48
CA THR A 169 -13.03 14.34 12.91
C THR A 169 -11.74 14.03 13.67
N ALA A 170 -11.04 12.95 13.33
CA ALA A 170 -9.73 12.65 13.90
C ALA A 170 -8.67 13.66 13.47
N GLU A 171 -8.71 14.13 12.22
CA GLU A 171 -7.80 15.18 11.72
C GLU A 171 -8.08 16.53 12.41
N ASP A 172 -9.34 16.79 12.75
CA ASP A 172 -9.78 17.99 13.48
C ASP A 172 -9.49 17.92 14.99
N SER A 173 -8.95 16.81 15.52
CA SER A 173 -8.68 16.63 16.95
C SER A 173 -7.45 17.38 17.47
N GLY A 174 -6.73 18.10 16.60
CA GLY A 174 -5.50 18.82 16.92
C GLY A 174 -4.24 17.94 16.99
N ILE A 175 -4.37 16.62 16.80
CA ILE A 175 -3.24 15.69 16.79
C ILE A 175 -2.68 15.52 15.39
N VAL A 176 -1.35 15.61 15.28
CA VAL A 176 -0.65 15.42 14.00
C VAL A 176 -0.44 13.93 13.71
N ARG A 177 -0.62 13.55 12.45
CA ARG A 177 -0.32 12.22 11.94
C ARG A 177 1.19 12.01 11.81
N GLY A 178 1.69 10.82 12.19
CA GLY A 178 3.09 10.47 11.99
C GLY A 178 3.48 10.46 10.51
N ALA A 179 4.74 10.76 10.18
CA ALA A 179 5.19 10.90 8.78
C ALA A 179 4.96 9.65 7.90
N ALA A 180 5.02 8.46 8.49
CA ALA A 180 4.76 7.18 7.82
C ALA A 180 3.41 6.55 8.19
N GLU A 181 2.61 7.22 9.04
CA GLU A 181 1.32 6.73 9.50
C GLU A 181 0.27 6.95 8.40
N THR A 182 -0.44 5.88 8.04
CA THR A 182 -1.54 5.98 7.07
C THR A 182 -2.75 6.68 7.68
N PRO A 183 -3.65 7.26 6.88
CA PRO A 183 -4.85 7.89 7.43
C PRO A 183 -5.72 6.94 8.27
N THR A 184 -5.86 5.68 7.86
CA THR A 184 -6.63 4.69 8.61
C THR A 184 -5.97 4.29 9.92
N GLU A 185 -4.64 4.19 9.96
CA GLU A 185 -3.88 3.96 11.21
C GLU A 185 -4.03 5.13 12.18
N PHE A 186 -3.92 6.35 11.65
CA PHE A 186 -4.13 7.58 12.40
C PHE A 186 -5.52 7.62 13.03
N THR A 187 -6.58 7.52 12.23
CA THR A 187 -7.97 7.53 12.73
C THR A 187 -8.16 6.46 13.79
N SER A 188 -7.69 5.24 13.55
CA SER A 188 -7.82 4.15 14.51
C SER A 188 -7.06 4.42 15.81
N ARG A 189 -5.86 5.01 15.76
CA ARG A 189 -5.08 5.41 16.94
C ARG A 189 -5.82 6.48 17.75
N ILE A 190 -6.34 7.50 17.10
CA ILE A 190 -7.09 8.59 17.75
C ILE A 190 -8.36 8.05 18.41
N MET A 191 -9.12 7.21 17.70
CA MET A 191 -10.32 6.57 18.24
C MET A 191 -10.02 5.72 19.47
N ARG A 192 -8.95 4.93 19.45
CA ARG A 192 -8.55 4.10 20.61
C ARG A 192 -8.07 4.89 21.82
N ARG A 193 -7.60 6.13 21.63
CA ARG A 193 -7.24 7.00 22.76
C ARG A 193 -8.47 7.50 23.52
N VAL A 194 -9.62 7.61 22.85
CA VAL A 194 -10.85 8.21 23.43
C VAL A 194 -11.93 7.19 23.74
N PHE A 195 -12.05 6.14 22.94
CA PHE A 195 -13.08 5.11 23.09
C PHE A 195 -12.49 3.78 23.56
N ALA A 196 -13.13 3.16 24.55
CA ALA A 196 -12.71 1.89 25.14
C ALA A 196 -13.34 0.66 24.45
N ASP A 197 -13.49 0.68 23.13
CA ASP A 197 -14.01 -0.45 22.33
C ASP A 197 -13.19 -0.67 21.06
N ASP A 198 -12.07 -1.38 21.22
CA ASP A 198 -11.19 -1.78 20.10
C ASP A 198 -11.91 -2.64 19.06
N ARG A 199 -12.93 -3.42 19.46
CA ARG A 199 -13.65 -4.31 18.55
C ARG A 199 -14.57 -3.53 17.63
N ALA A 200 -15.26 -2.52 18.16
CA ALA A 200 -16.07 -1.62 17.34
C ALA A 200 -15.19 -0.87 16.32
N ILE A 201 -14.05 -0.33 16.74
CA ILE A 201 -13.09 0.36 15.84
C ILE A 201 -12.58 -0.58 14.75
N ALA A 202 -12.17 -1.80 15.11
CA ALA A 202 -11.70 -2.79 14.15
C ALA A 202 -12.80 -3.22 13.15
N THR A 203 -14.05 -3.32 13.61
CA THR A 203 -15.20 -3.66 12.77
C THR A 203 -15.46 -2.58 11.72
N LEU A 204 -15.45 -1.30 12.14
CA LEU A 204 -15.63 -0.17 11.24
C LEU A 204 -14.51 -0.08 10.20
N LEU A 205 -13.25 -0.24 10.61
CA LEU A 205 -12.11 -0.27 9.71
C LEU A 205 -12.22 -1.42 8.70
N ALA A 206 -12.59 -2.62 9.14
CA ALA A 206 -12.75 -3.78 8.27
C ALA A 206 -13.86 -3.59 7.23
N LEU A 207 -14.98 -2.97 7.64
CA LEU A 207 -16.07 -2.62 6.74
C LEU A 207 -15.65 -1.59 5.70
N TYR A 208 -14.98 -0.50 6.13
CA TYR A 208 -14.43 0.50 5.21
C TYR A 208 -13.45 -0.10 4.19
N LEU A 209 -12.49 -0.92 4.64
CA LEU A 209 -11.53 -1.56 3.74
C LEU A 209 -12.21 -2.52 2.76
N ARG A 210 -13.28 -3.20 3.19
CA ARG A 210 -14.09 -4.05 2.31
C ARG A 210 -14.83 -3.22 1.27
N VAL A 211 -15.42 -2.08 1.62
CA VAL A 211 -16.04 -1.19 0.63
C VAL A 211 -15.00 -0.72 -0.39
N ARG A 212 -13.83 -0.31 0.09
CA ARG A 212 -12.84 0.36 -0.75
C ARG A 212 -12.02 -0.58 -1.64
N PHE A 213 -11.76 -1.80 -1.17
CA PHE A 213 -10.84 -2.73 -1.81
C PHE A 213 -11.41 -4.15 -1.97
N GLY A 214 -12.63 -4.42 -1.50
CA GLY A 214 -13.24 -5.74 -1.58
C GLY A 214 -13.95 -5.98 -2.91
N ASP A 215 -14.02 -7.24 -3.30
CA ASP A 215 -14.70 -7.69 -4.53
C ASP A 215 -16.19 -8.01 -4.33
N HIS A 216 -16.67 -7.96 -3.08
CA HIS A 216 -18.05 -8.27 -2.74
C HIS A 216 -18.82 -7.00 -2.34
N PRO A 217 -20.04 -6.81 -2.86
CA PRO A 217 -20.86 -5.66 -2.50
C PRO A 217 -21.20 -5.69 -1.02
N VAL A 218 -21.15 -4.52 -0.40
CA VAL A 218 -21.58 -4.31 0.98
C VAL A 218 -23.10 -4.34 1.04
N THR A 219 -23.65 -4.97 2.08
CA THR A 219 -25.09 -5.24 2.20
C THR A 219 -25.73 -4.37 3.30
N ALA A 220 -27.07 -4.35 3.36
CA ALA A 220 -27.78 -3.72 4.47
C ALA A 220 -27.37 -4.31 5.84
N ALA A 221 -27.00 -5.58 5.91
CA ALA A 221 -26.50 -6.21 7.14
C ALA A 221 -25.11 -5.71 7.54
N ASP A 222 -24.28 -5.27 6.58
CA ASP A 222 -23.01 -4.59 6.88
C ASP A 222 -23.25 -3.19 7.44
N VAL A 223 -24.26 -2.46 6.93
CA VAL A 223 -24.68 -1.16 7.46
C VAL A 223 -25.17 -1.31 8.90
N GLU A 224 -25.97 -2.33 9.19
CA GLU A 224 -26.39 -2.62 10.57
C GLU A 224 -25.20 -2.88 11.49
N ARG A 225 -24.22 -3.68 11.04
CA ARG A 225 -22.99 -3.91 11.79
C ARG A 225 -22.18 -2.63 12.03
N ALA A 226 -22.12 -1.73 11.05
CA ALA A 226 -21.49 -0.43 11.22
C ALA A 226 -22.23 0.42 12.26
N ARG A 227 -23.56 0.42 12.21
CA ARG A 227 -24.41 1.14 13.18
C ARG A 227 -24.24 0.61 14.59
N GLU A 228 -24.25 -0.72 14.77
CA GLU A 228 -24.02 -1.36 16.07
C GLU A 228 -22.65 -1.01 16.65
N ALA A 229 -21.60 -0.99 15.81
CA ALA A 229 -20.26 -0.61 16.22
C ALA A 229 -20.18 0.86 16.64
N LEU A 230 -20.74 1.78 15.85
CA LEU A 230 -20.79 3.21 16.21
C LEU A 230 -21.61 3.46 17.49
N ALA A 231 -22.74 2.77 17.65
CA ALA A 231 -23.55 2.84 18.87
C ALA A 231 -22.80 2.26 20.08
N GLY A 232 -21.97 1.24 19.88
CA GLY A 232 -21.05 0.72 20.89
C GLY A 232 -20.07 1.79 21.37
N LEU A 233 -19.42 2.50 20.45
CA LEU A 233 -18.52 3.60 20.77
C LEU A 233 -19.21 4.70 21.56
N ALA A 234 -20.42 5.11 21.15
CA ALA A 234 -21.21 6.10 21.87
C ALA A 234 -21.50 5.67 23.33
N ARG A 235 -21.87 4.40 23.56
CA ARG A 235 -22.12 3.88 24.92
C ARG A 235 -20.89 3.87 25.82
N THR A 236 -19.71 3.53 25.28
CA THR A 236 -18.48 3.52 26.10
C THR A 236 -18.18 4.86 26.75
N TRP A 237 -18.64 5.94 26.12
CA TRP A 237 -18.51 7.28 26.65
C TRP A 237 -19.53 7.57 27.75
N ASP A 238 -20.80 7.20 27.57
CA ASP A 238 -21.86 7.42 28.57
C ASP A 238 -21.54 6.68 29.89
N ASP A 239 -20.98 5.48 29.80
CA ASP A 239 -20.52 4.69 30.95
C ASP A 239 -19.32 5.35 31.66
N GLY A 240 -18.40 5.96 30.90
CA GLY A 240 -17.25 6.68 31.42
C GLY A 240 -17.59 8.06 32.03
N ALA A 241 -18.71 8.66 31.62
CA ALA A 241 -19.20 9.95 32.09
C ALA A 241 -20.04 9.85 33.39
N SER A 242 -20.40 8.65 33.82
CA SER A 242 -21.14 8.44 35.07
C SER A 242 -20.26 8.83 36.28
N PRO A 243 -20.71 9.75 37.16
CA PRO A 243 -19.94 10.16 38.33
C PRO A 243 -19.66 8.92 39.21
N ARG A 244 -18.39 8.59 39.42
CA ARG A 244 -18.03 7.58 40.42
C ARG A 244 -18.54 8.05 41.79
N PRO A 245 -19.33 7.23 42.53
CA PRO A 245 -19.71 7.59 43.89
C PRO A 245 -18.44 7.74 44.72
N VAL A 246 -18.24 8.92 45.27
CA VAL A 246 -17.13 9.23 46.17
C VAL A 246 -17.40 8.51 47.51
N PRO A 247 -16.45 7.74 48.05
CA PRO A 247 -16.60 7.11 49.37
C PRO A 247 -16.59 8.14 50.50
#